data_AF-A0A949CRF9-F1
#
_entry.id   AF-A0A949CRF9-F1
#
_cell.length_a   1.000
_cell.length_b   1.000
_cell.length_c   1.000
_cell.angle_alpha   90.00
_cell.angle_beta   90.00
_cell.angle_gamma   90.00
#
_symmetry.space_group_name_H-M   'P 1'
#
loop_
_entity.id
_entity.type
_entity.pdbx_description
1 polymer ?
#
loop_
_entity_poly.entity_id
_entity_poly.type
_entity_poly.pdbx_seq_one_letter_code
_entity_poly.pdbx_strand_id
1 'polypeptide(L)' 'MKLVYRGAGYEQTPAHVEIGDSGLIGNYRGHEFHFHQSKRQATAQSAVRLHYRGATYDAHVNGN' A
#
# COMPACT_ATOMS: atom_id res chain seq x y z
N MET A 1 4.84 -2.02 -18.96
CA MET A 1 4.25 -3.26 -19.54
C MET A 1 2.83 -3.38 -19.03
N LYS A 2 1.83 -3.59 -19.90
CA LYS A 2 0.42 -3.71 -19.52
C LYS A 2 0.08 -5.18 -19.21
N LEU A 3 -0.57 -5.45 -18.07
CA LEU A 3 -0.97 -6.81 -17.71
C LEU A 3 -2.20 -7.22 -18.54
N VAL A 4 -2.14 -8.40 -19.18
CA VAL A 4 -3.25 -8.92 -19.99
C VAL A 4 -3.59 -10.33 -19.50
N TYR A 5 -4.85 -10.55 -19.12
CA TYR A 5 -5.36 -11.87 -18.72
C TYR A 5 -6.67 -12.16 -19.44
N ARG A 6 -6.80 -13.36 -20.04
CA ARG A 6 -7.95 -13.81 -20.86
C ARG A 6 -8.41 -12.79 -21.92
N GLY A 7 -7.47 -12.09 -22.54
CA GLY A 7 -7.76 -11.09 -23.58
C GLY A 7 -8.24 -9.72 -23.05
N ALA A 8 -8.47 -9.57 -21.75
CA ALA A 8 -8.71 -8.26 -21.13
C ALA A 8 -7.39 -7.64 -20.68
N GLY A 9 -7.12 -6.41 -21.16
CA GLY A 9 -5.97 -5.62 -20.75
C GLY A 9 -6.32 -4.78 -19.53
N TYR A 10 -5.56 -4.93 -18.45
CA TYR A 10 -5.73 -4.15 -17.23
C TYR A 10 -4.94 -2.85 -17.37
N GLU A 11 -5.64 -1.72 -17.28
CA GLU A 11 -4.98 -0.43 -17.07
C GLU A 11 -4.65 -0.31 -15.58
N GLN A 12 -3.35 -0.26 -15.26
CA GLN A 12 -2.93 0.01 -13.91
C GLN A 12 -2.94 1.52 -13.69
N THR A 13 -3.87 2.01 -12.88
CA THR A 13 -3.86 3.38 -12.35
C THR A 13 -3.29 3.34 -10.94
N PRO A 14 -1.96 3.35 -10.77
CA PRO A 14 -1.36 3.39 -9.44
C PRO A 14 -1.80 4.68 -8.72
N ALA A 15 -2.13 4.56 -7.45
CA ALA A 15 -2.46 5.72 -6.64
C ALA A 15 -1.20 6.60 -6.49
N HIS A 16 -1.34 7.89 -6.80
CA HIS A 16 -0.28 8.85 -6.50
C HIS A 16 -0.28 9.13 -5.00
N VAL A 17 0.82 8.78 -4.32
CA VAL A 17 1.01 9.04 -2.89
C VAL A 17 2.10 10.08 -2.73
N GLU A 18 1.78 11.21 -2.10
CA GLU A 18 2.80 12.19 -1.74
C GLU A 18 3.68 11.64 -0.62
N ILE A 19 4.99 11.63 -0.87
CA ILE A 19 6.00 11.16 0.06
C ILE A 19 6.74 12.37 0.64
N GLY A 20 6.97 12.34 1.95
CA GLY A 20 7.87 13.24 2.66
C GLY A 20 9.21 12.54 2.87
N ASP A 21 10.29 13.30 2.70
CA ASP A 21 11.62 12.85 3.07
C ASP A 21 11.78 12.94 4.60
N SER A 22 12.33 11.89 5.23
CA SER A 22 12.69 11.93 6.65
C SER A 22 14.03 12.65 6.90
N GLY A 23 14.79 12.94 5.83
CA GLY A 23 16.18 13.38 5.90
C GLY A 23 17.15 12.23 6.18
N LEU A 24 18.45 12.55 6.20
CA LEU A 24 19.52 11.59 6.43
C LEU A 24 19.43 10.99 7.83
N ILE A 25 19.22 9.68 7.88
CA ILE A 25 19.11 8.94 9.14
C ILE A 25 20.48 8.42 9.58
N GLY A 26 21.33 8.10 8.62
CA GLY A 26 22.69 7.66 8.88
C GLY A 26 23.40 7.19 7.65
N ASN A 27 24.56 6.57 7.83
CA ASN A 27 25.33 5.98 6.75
C ASN A 27 25.44 4.47 6.98
N TYR A 28 25.01 3.66 6.02
CA TYR A 28 25.17 2.21 6.02
C TYR A 28 26.17 1.81 4.93
N ARG A 29 27.29 1.20 5.35
CA ARG A 29 28.39 0.77 4.46
C ARG A 29 28.92 1.89 3.55
N GLY A 30 28.99 3.12 4.06
CA GLY A 30 29.46 4.28 3.31
C GLY A 30 28.42 4.93 2.39
N HIS A 31 27.18 4.45 2.42
CA HIS A 31 26.06 5.06 1.69
C HIS A 31 25.08 5.71 2.64
N GLU A 32 24.52 6.84 2.23
CA GLU A 32 23.46 7.52 2.94
C GLU A 32 22.19 6.65 3.02
N PHE A 33 21.59 6.62 4.20
CA PHE A 33 20.37 5.89 4.49
C PHE A 33 19.28 6.88 4.90
N HIS A 34 18.15 6.81 4.17
CA HIS A 34 17.01 7.70 4.31
C HIS A 34 15.74 6.86 4.51
N PHE A 35 14.76 7.35 5.27
CA PHE A 35 13.40 6.82 5.24
C PHE A 35 12.48 7.73 4.44
N HIS A 36 11.47 7.11 3.86
CA HIS A 36 10.42 7.80 3.13
C HIS A 36 9.09 7.42 3.75
N GLN A 37 8.32 8.41 4.15
CA GLN A 37 6.99 8.21 4.72
C GLN A 37 5.95 8.97 3.91
N SER A 38 4.74 8.41 3.78
CA SER A 38 3.65 9.14 3.12
C SER A 38 3.30 10.39 3.93
N LYS A 39 3.15 11.54 3.25
CA LYS A 39 2.75 12.79 3.92
C LYS A 39 1.36 12.68 4.54
N ARG A 40 0.47 11.93 3.89
CA ARG A 40 -0.84 11.61 4.45
C ARG A 40 -0.72 10.33 5.27
N GLN A 41 -1.23 10.39 6.49
CA GLN A 41 -1.39 9.21 7.32
C GLN A 41 -2.35 8.25 6.61
N ALA A 42 -1.93 7.00 6.43
CA ALA A 42 -2.84 5.97 5.94
C ALA A 42 -3.99 5.87 6.95
N THR A 43 -5.19 6.27 6.53
CA THR A 43 -6.38 6.02 7.33
C THR A 43 -6.53 4.52 7.40
N ALA A 44 -6.46 3.94 8.61
CA ALA A 44 -6.76 2.53 8.79
C ALA A 44 -8.15 2.27 8.19
N GLN A 45 -8.20 1.46 7.14
CA GLN A 45 -9.48 1.08 6.55
C GLN A 45 -10.29 0.42 7.65
N SER A 46 -11.49 0.95 7.92
CA SER A 46 -12.40 0.33 8.90
C SER A 46 -12.55 -1.14 8.54
N ALA A 47 -12.51 -2.05 9.53
CA ALA A 47 -12.75 -3.47 9.29
C ALA A 47 -14.09 -3.63 8.56
N VAL A 48 -14.03 -3.90 7.25
CA VAL A 48 -15.22 -4.11 6.45
C VAL A 48 -15.70 -5.51 6.77
N ARG A 49 -16.88 -5.61 7.40
CA ARG A 49 -17.53 -6.88 7.66
C ARG A 49 -18.14 -7.38 6.34
N LEU A 50 -17.48 -8.33 5.69
CA LEU A 50 -17.97 -8.90 4.44
C LEU A 50 -19.00 -9.99 4.76
N HIS A 51 -20.03 -10.12 3.94
CA HIS A 51 -21.02 -11.19 4.06
C HIS A 51 -21.05 -12.02 2.77
N TYR A 52 -20.78 -13.32 2.88
CA TYR A 52 -20.92 -14.25 1.76
C TYR A 52 -21.92 -15.34 2.11
N ARG A 53 -23.03 -15.42 1.36
CA ARG A 53 -24.12 -16.40 1.56
C ARG A 53 -24.61 -16.50 3.02
N GLY A 54 -24.68 -15.36 3.72
CA GLY A 54 -25.14 -15.30 5.11
C GLY A 54 -24.05 -15.56 6.16
N ALA A 55 -22.86 -16.02 5.77
CA ALA A 55 -21.71 -16.12 6.67
C ALA A 55 -20.96 -14.78 6.70
N THR A 56 -20.62 -14.34 7.92
CA THR A 56 -19.78 -13.17 8.13
C THR A 56 -18.31 -13.56 7.91
N TYR A 57 -17.62 -12.77 7.09
CA TYR A 57 -16.19 -12.86 6.85
C TYR A 57 -15.52 -11.61 7.38
N ASP A 58 -14.76 -11.78 8.47
CA ASP A 58 -13.91 -10.73 8.98
C ASP A 58 -12.62 -10.72 8.16
N ALA A 59 -12.52 -9.77 7.23
CA ALA A 59 -11.27 -9.53 6.51
C ALA A 59 -10.28 -8.89 7.49
N HIS A 60 -9.46 -9.71 8.15
CA HIS A 60 -8.28 -9.21 8.85
C HIS A 60 -7.38 -8.52 7.83
N VAL A 61 -7.40 -7.19 7.81
CA VAL A 61 -6.31 -6.41 7.22
C VAL A 61 -5.15 -6.56 8.20
N ASN A 62 -4.27 -7.54 7.96
CA ASN A 62 -3.02 -7.70 8.70
C ASN A 62 -2.14 -6.49 8.40
N GLY A 63 -2.30 -5.44 9.19
CA GLY A 63 -1.31 -4.40 9.42
C GLY A 63 -0.63 -4.68 10.75
N ASN A 64 0.59 -5.24 10.65
CA ASN A 64 1.51 -5.69 11.71
C ASN A 64 1.19 -7.02 12.41
#